data_AF-A0A520Q1A6-F1
#
_entry.id   AF-A0A520Q1A6-F1
#
_cell.length_a   1.000
_cell.length_b   1.000
_cell.length_c   1.000
_cell.angle_alpha   90.00
_cell.angle_beta   90.00
_cell.angle_gamma   90.00
#
_symmetry.space_group_name_H-M   'P 1'
#
loop_
_entity.id
_entity.type
_entity.pdbx_description
1 polymer ?
#
loop_
_entity_poly.entity_id
_entity_poly.type
_entity_poly.pdbx_seq_one_letter_code
_entity_poly.pdbx_strand_id
1 'polypeptide(L)'
;MHDDTRDSPRRPLRAAPASLALWLALSSCGPAEAVSDGGLDAGAVVDAARDARAAPTDASDGDDAALSDAGARSLSLGRCVNEAGEDCEGDVEGGRFEALAPDSVVPIVIGFQGSPMFVLAIRAVGVDPGDPEDPFGPDNPQVELLVFDEAGVEVAAYRDRAPLHVEAGGAEGLSYFVVLGGATSEVADAPLRVDAWLRDRAGVELRASLDIVAGPAP
;
A
#
# COMPACT_ATOMS: atom_id res chain seq x y z
N MET A 1 65.25 13.44 16.29
CA MET A 1 66.27 14.50 16.34
C MET A 1 65.83 15.57 15.35
N HIS A 2 65.40 16.73 15.88
CA HIS A 2 64.96 17.99 15.24
C HIS A 2 63.63 17.92 14.44
N ASP A 3 62.49 18.48 14.90
CA ASP A 3 62.10 19.91 15.10
C ASP A 3 62.36 20.76 13.83
N ASP A 4 61.49 21.64 13.34
CA ASP A 4 60.50 22.45 14.03
C ASP A 4 59.49 23.10 13.04
N THR A 5 58.40 23.55 13.65
CA THR A 5 57.26 24.40 13.28
C THR A 5 57.46 25.62 12.34
N ARG A 6 56.37 25.98 11.62
CA ARG A 6 55.77 27.33 11.49
C ARG A 6 54.28 27.15 11.19
N ASP A 7 53.29 27.49 12.00
CA ASP A 7 52.90 28.74 12.69
C ASP A 7 52.10 29.75 11.81
N SER A 8 50.77 29.68 11.98
CA SER A 8 49.74 30.76 12.05
C SER A 8 49.48 31.72 10.86
N PRO A 9 48.37 32.53 10.81
CA PRO A 9 47.26 32.72 11.76
C PRO A 9 45.81 32.79 11.19
N ARG A 10 44.87 32.66 12.15
CA ARG A 10 43.49 33.17 12.31
C ARG A 10 43.03 34.35 11.42
N ARG A 11 41.77 34.33 10.93
CA ARG A 11 40.65 35.14 11.50
C ARG A 11 39.28 34.94 10.81
N PRO A 12 38.17 35.20 11.53
CA PRO A 12 36.77 35.02 11.11
C PRO A 12 36.11 36.34 10.65
N LEU A 13 35.09 36.23 9.79
CA LEU A 13 34.13 37.27 9.39
C LEU A 13 32.85 36.51 8.96
N ARG A 14 31.60 36.88 9.21
CA ARG A 14 30.91 37.94 9.96
C ARG A 14 29.42 37.51 9.97
N ALA A 15 28.68 38.01 10.95
CA ALA A 15 27.28 37.70 11.22
C ALA A 15 26.25 38.42 10.33
N ALA A 16 25.07 37.78 10.18
CA ALA A 16 23.68 38.31 10.18
C ALA A 16 23.23 39.25 9.02
N PRO A 17 21.92 39.47 8.75
CA PRO A 17 20.72 39.19 9.56
C PRO A 17 19.48 38.61 8.83
N ALA A 18 18.44 38.40 9.64
CA ALA A 18 17.06 38.03 9.36
C ALA A 18 16.32 38.89 8.30
N SER A 19 15.28 38.30 7.70
CA SER A 19 14.13 39.05 7.17
C SER A 19 12.85 38.21 7.27
N LEU A 20 11.97 38.63 8.18
CA LEU A 20 10.54 38.33 8.22
C LEU A 20 9.79 39.21 7.20
N ALA A 21 8.79 38.66 6.52
CA ALA A 21 7.59 39.36 6.03
C ALA A 21 6.58 38.28 5.59
N LEU A 22 5.61 37.85 6.40
CA LEU A 22 4.31 38.47 6.70
C LEU A 22 3.63 39.12 5.48
N TRP A 23 2.70 38.39 4.86
CA TRP A 23 1.64 38.95 4.02
C TRP A 23 0.29 38.47 4.54
N LEU A 24 -0.36 39.35 5.32
CA LEU A 24 -1.80 39.35 5.58
C LEU A 24 -2.44 40.23 4.52
N ALA A 25 -3.43 39.71 3.79
CA ALA A 25 -4.35 40.51 3.00
C ALA A 25 -5.79 40.16 3.41
N LEU A 26 -6.33 40.99 4.30
CA LEU A 26 -7.76 41.16 4.54
C LEU A 26 -8.21 42.42 3.81
N SER A 27 -9.27 42.32 3.00
CA SER A 27 -10.12 43.45 2.59
C SER A 27 -11.48 42.87 2.19
N SER A 28 -12.46 42.93 3.11
CA SER A 28 -13.60 43.89 3.16
C SER A 28 -14.79 43.44 2.26
N CYS A 29 -15.93 42.94 2.80
CA CYS A 29 -17.08 43.60 3.48
C CYS A 29 -17.85 44.54 2.53
N GLY A 30 -19.16 44.44 2.21
CA GLY A 30 -20.36 43.69 2.66
C GLY A 30 -21.49 43.88 1.60
N PRO A 31 -22.82 44.00 1.88
CA PRO A 31 -23.66 43.69 3.07
C PRO A 31 -24.57 42.44 2.82
N ALA A 32 -24.99 41.62 3.78
CA ALA A 32 -25.92 41.80 4.91
C ALA A 32 -27.39 42.09 4.51
N GLU A 33 -28.18 41.03 4.35
CA GLU A 33 -29.61 41.04 4.68
C GLU A 33 -29.83 40.16 5.90
N ALA A 34 -30.45 40.75 6.92
CA ALA A 34 -30.74 40.14 8.21
C ALA A 34 -32.10 39.44 8.16
N VAL A 35 -32.18 38.22 8.71
CA VAL A 35 -33.44 37.68 9.22
C VAL A 35 -33.16 37.18 10.64
N SER A 36 -33.89 37.77 11.59
CA SER A 36 -33.77 37.59 13.04
C SER A 36 -34.16 36.18 13.51
N ASP A 37 -33.34 35.69 14.44
CA ASP A 37 -33.67 35.14 15.76
C ASP A 37 -34.79 34.09 15.90
N GLY A 38 -34.35 32.84 15.99
CA GLY A 38 -34.97 31.80 16.80
C GLY A 38 -33.87 31.15 17.65
N GLY A 39 -33.92 31.36 18.96
CA GLY A 39 -32.81 31.14 19.89
C GLY A 39 -32.50 29.69 20.27
N LEU A 40 -31.25 29.56 20.77
CA LEU A 40 -30.76 28.64 21.79
C LEU A 40 -30.86 27.12 21.53
N ASP A 41 -29.73 26.54 21.13
CA ASP A 41 -29.15 25.46 21.96
C ASP A 41 -27.62 25.51 21.89
N ALA A 42 -27.01 25.59 23.07
CA ALA A 42 -25.56 25.62 23.25
C ALA A 42 -25.08 24.19 23.50
N GLY A 43 -24.23 23.69 22.62
CA GLY A 43 -23.41 22.50 22.87
C GLY A 43 -23.73 21.33 21.95
N ALA A 44 -22.98 21.20 20.85
CA ALA A 44 -22.55 19.94 20.23
C ALA A 44 -22.03 20.21 18.81
N VAL A 45 -20.78 20.63 18.68
CA VAL A 45 -19.98 20.39 17.46
C VAL A 45 -18.51 20.29 17.86
N VAL A 46 -18.20 19.26 18.64
CA VAL A 46 -16.88 18.65 18.71
C VAL A 46 -17.10 17.17 18.47
N ASP A 47 -16.25 16.57 17.64
CA ASP A 47 -16.21 15.14 17.27
C ASP A 47 -17.25 14.61 16.28
N ALA A 48 -16.94 14.80 15.00
CA ALA A 48 -17.42 13.92 13.92
C ALA A 48 -16.33 13.77 12.84
N ALA A 49 -15.15 13.28 13.23
CA ALA A 49 -14.11 12.86 12.27
C ALA A 49 -13.18 11.76 12.82
N ARG A 50 -13.57 11.05 13.88
CA ARG A 50 -12.74 10.02 14.49
C ARG A 50 -13.60 8.92 15.12
N ASP A 51 -14.13 8.03 14.28
CA ASP A 51 -14.30 6.61 14.59
C ASP A 51 -15.08 5.92 13.46
N ALA A 52 -14.38 5.07 12.71
CA ALA A 52 -14.90 3.83 12.09
C ALA A 52 -13.84 3.21 11.16
N ARG A 53 -12.65 2.93 11.67
CA ARG A 53 -11.83 1.81 11.17
C ARG A 53 -11.41 1.01 12.40
N ALA A 54 -12.37 0.23 12.89
CA ALA A 54 -12.09 -0.80 13.87
C ALA A 54 -11.12 -1.80 13.22
N ALA A 55 -9.95 -2.00 13.83
CA ALA A 55 -9.07 -3.10 13.52
C ALA A 55 -9.84 -4.43 13.74
N PRO A 56 -9.77 -5.41 12.82
CA PRO A 56 -10.37 -6.70 13.08
C PRO A 56 -9.59 -7.37 14.20
N THR A 57 -10.28 -7.61 15.32
CA THR A 57 -9.75 -8.38 16.45
C THR A 57 -10.32 -9.79 16.41
N ASP A 58 -9.41 -10.75 16.47
CA ASP A 58 -9.51 -12.17 16.77
C ASP A 58 -10.30 -13.12 15.87
N ALA A 59 -9.55 -14.13 15.45
CA ALA A 59 -9.95 -15.36 14.81
C ALA A 59 -11.07 -16.08 15.58
N SER A 60 -12.05 -16.56 14.83
CA SER A 60 -12.78 -17.78 15.16
C SER A 60 -13.24 -18.40 13.85
N ASP A 61 -12.78 -19.64 13.62
CA ASP A 61 -13.29 -20.54 12.60
C ASP A 61 -14.83 -20.54 12.63
N GLY A 62 -15.43 -20.09 11.53
CA GLY A 62 -16.87 -20.05 11.34
C GLY A 62 -17.18 -20.26 9.87
N ASP A 63 -17.53 -21.50 9.53
CA ASP A 63 -18.11 -21.90 8.25
C ASP A 63 -19.28 -20.96 7.87
N ASP A 64 -19.03 -19.98 7.00
CA ASP A 64 -20.09 -19.31 6.23
C ASP A 64 -20.41 -20.14 4.98
N ALA A 65 -20.92 -21.34 5.24
CA ALA A 65 -21.68 -22.09 4.27
C ALA A 65 -23.13 -21.56 4.25
N ALA A 66 -23.41 -20.62 3.35
CA ALA A 66 -24.45 -20.75 2.31
C ALA A 66 -24.78 -19.39 1.65
N LEU A 67 -24.60 -19.28 0.32
CA LEU A 67 -25.72 -19.39 -0.63
C LEU A 67 -25.32 -19.03 -2.07
N SER A 68 -25.90 -19.81 -2.98
CA SER A 68 -26.15 -19.59 -4.42
C SER A 68 -25.15 -20.19 -5.40
N ASP A 69 -25.75 -20.73 -6.46
CA ASP A 69 -25.26 -21.58 -7.54
C ASP A 69 -24.21 -20.87 -8.43
N ALA A 70 -23.08 -20.49 -7.83
CA ALA A 70 -21.92 -19.89 -8.48
C ALA A 70 -20.72 -20.83 -8.26
N GLY A 71 -19.94 -21.10 -9.31
CA GLY A 71 -18.72 -21.90 -9.18
C GLY A 71 -17.82 -21.42 -8.04
N ALA A 72 -16.93 -22.29 -7.55
CA ALA A 72 -16.00 -21.96 -6.48
C ALA A 72 -15.30 -20.62 -6.76
N ARG A 73 -15.36 -19.69 -5.81
CA ARG A 73 -14.69 -18.39 -5.86
C ARG A 73 -13.65 -18.32 -4.75
N SER A 74 -12.47 -17.84 -5.09
CA SER A 74 -11.36 -17.75 -4.13
C SER A 74 -10.34 -16.74 -4.60
N LEU A 75 -9.68 -16.07 -3.65
CA LEU A 75 -8.48 -15.27 -3.89
C LEU A 75 -7.34 -15.90 -3.09
N SER A 76 -6.17 -16.01 -3.71
CA SER A 76 -4.97 -16.55 -3.07
C SER A 76 -3.79 -15.62 -3.30
N LEU A 77 -3.02 -15.41 -2.24
CA LEU A 77 -1.76 -14.67 -2.27
C LEU A 77 -0.64 -15.61 -2.68
N GLY A 78 0.26 -15.07 -3.49
CA GLY A 78 1.39 -15.81 -4.02
C GLY A 78 2.58 -14.91 -4.30
N ARG A 79 3.60 -15.55 -4.85
CA ARG A 79 4.78 -14.92 -5.44
C ARG A 79 4.82 -15.25 -6.91
N CYS A 80 5.47 -14.38 -7.67
CA CYS A 80 5.87 -14.72 -9.02
C CYS A 80 7.23 -15.39 -8.97
N VAL A 81 7.34 -16.51 -9.67
CA VAL A 81 8.60 -17.21 -9.86
C VAL A 81 8.91 -17.35 -11.35
N ASN A 82 10.17 -17.14 -11.72
CA ASN A 82 10.65 -17.26 -13.09
C ASN A 82 10.88 -18.75 -13.48
N GLU A 83 11.33 -19.01 -14.71
CA GLU A 83 11.62 -20.38 -15.18
C GLU A 83 12.69 -21.11 -14.34
N ALA A 84 13.64 -20.38 -13.74
CA ALA A 84 14.65 -20.92 -12.84
C ALA A 84 14.10 -21.23 -11.42
N GLY A 85 12.88 -20.79 -11.10
CA GLY A 85 12.26 -20.94 -9.78
C GLY A 85 12.69 -19.89 -8.77
N GLU A 86 13.27 -18.78 -9.24
CA GLU A 86 13.64 -17.62 -8.42
C GLU A 86 12.50 -16.61 -8.42
N ASP A 87 12.42 -15.78 -7.38
CA ASP A 87 11.42 -14.73 -7.29
C ASP A 87 11.58 -13.72 -8.45
N CYS A 88 10.46 -13.27 -8.99
CA CYS A 88 10.47 -12.30 -10.07
C CYS A 88 10.89 -10.91 -9.57
N GLU A 89 11.84 -10.29 -10.29
CA GLU A 89 12.28 -8.93 -10.06
C GLU A 89 11.93 -8.06 -11.28
N GLY A 90 10.95 -7.16 -11.16
CA GLY A 90 10.59 -6.21 -12.24
C GLY A 90 9.58 -6.77 -13.25
N ASP A 91 9.67 -6.31 -14.51
CA ASP A 91 8.73 -6.71 -15.57
C ASP A 91 8.86 -8.21 -15.87
N VAL A 92 7.75 -8.92 -15.72
CA VAL A 92 7.73 -10.38 -15.78
C VAL A 92 7.26 -10.83 -17.16
N GLU A 93 8.21 -11.30 -17.96
CA GLU A 93 7.92 -12.13 -19.13
C GLU A 93 8.16 -13.60 -18.73
N GLY A 94 7.13 -14.44 -18.81
CA GLY A 94 7.25 -15.89 -18.55
C GLY A 94 7.29 -16.32 -17.08
N GLY A 95 6.91 -15.46 -16.14
CA GLY A 95 6.73 -15.86 -14.74
C GLY A 95 5.48 -16.72 -14.55
N ARG A 96 5.42 -17.43 -13.42
CA ARG A 96 4.25 -18.20 -12.99
C ARG A 96 3.86 -17.86 -11.55
N PHE A 97 2.59 -18.03 -11.23
CA PHE A 97 2.11 -17.95 -9.85
C PHE A 97 2.57 -19.16 -9.03
N GLU A 98 3.11 -18.90 -7.85
CA GLU A 98 3.31 -19.89 -6.80
C GLU A 98 2.66 -19.39 -5.50
N ALA A 99 1.78 -20.20 -4.91
CA ALA A 99 1.09 -19.83 -3.69
C ALA A 99 2.08 -19.65 -2.54
N LEU A 100 1.91 -18.58 -1.77
CA LEU A 100 2.69 -18.37 -0.55
C LEU A 100 2.09 -19.20 0.58
N ALA A 101 2.96 -19.82 1.37
CA ALA A 101 2.58 -20.40 2.65
C ALA A 101 2.60 -19.31 3.75
N PRO A 102 1.85 -19.48 4.84
CA PRO A 102 2.03 -18.62 6.02
C PRO A 102 3.49 -18.58 6.46
N ASP A 103 3.92 -17.41 6.95
CA ASP A 103 5.27 -17.13 7.44
C ASP A 103 6.38 -17.27 6.37
N SER A 104 6.01 -17.30 5.08
CA SER A 104 6.99 -17.28 3.99
C SER A 104 7.81 -15.99 4.03
N VAL A 105 9.11 -16.10 3.75
CA VAL A 105 9.98 -14.93 3.59
C VAL A 105 9.73 -14.32 2.23
N VAL A 106 9.33 -13.04 2.18
CA VAL A 106 9.11 -12.29 0.94
C VAL A 106 10.21 -11.23 0.79
N PRO A 107 11.03 -11.28 -0.27
CA PRO A 107 12.15 -10.35 -0.42
C PRO A 107 11.66 -8.91 -0.61
N ILE A 108 12.45 -7.96 -0.07
CA ILE A 108 12.33 -6.54 -0.39
C ILE A 108 13.25 -6.28 -1.57
N VAL A 109 12.69 -5.76 -2.67
CA VAL A 109 13.45 -5.40 -3.86
C VAL A 109 13.46 -3.89 -4.06
N ILE A 110 14.48 -3.39 -4.77
CA ILE A 110 14.56 -1.98 -5.16
C ILE A 110 14.02 -1.83 -6.58
N GLY A 111 12.96 -1.03 -6.72
CA GLY A 111 12.37 -0.74 -8.02
C GLY A 111 13.24 0.09 -8.93
N PHE A 112 12.79 0.16 -10.19
CA PHE A 112 13.42 1.00 -11.20
C PHE A 112 13.50 2.49 -10.77
N GLN A 113 12.55 2.95 -9.97
CA GLN A 113 12.53 4.32 -9.42
C GLN A 113 13.30 4.47 -8.10
N GLY A 114 14.01 3.42 -7.64
CA GLY A 114 14.75 3.41 -6.38
C GLY A 114 13.90 3.19 -5.13
N SER A 115 12.58 3.00 -5.27
CA SER A 115 11.68 2.74 -4.15
C SER A 115 11.76 1.28 -3.70
N PRO A 116 11.90 1.00 -2.40
CA PRO A 116 11.79 -0.36 -1.88
C PRO A 116 10.34 -0.85 -1.96
N MET A 117 10.17 -2.13 -2.30
CA MET A 117 8.86 -2.75 -2.44
C MET A 117 8.89 -4.26 -2.24
N PHE A 118 7.71 -4.85 -2.08
CA PHE A 118 7.48 -6.28 -2.26
C PHE A 118 6.95 -6.55 -3.68
N VAL A 119 7.26 -7.71 -4.25
CA VAL A 119 6.64 -8.20 -5.49
C VAL A 119 5.71 -9.35 -5.13
N LEU A 120 4.41 -9.09 -5.19
CA LEU A 120 3.38 -10.09 -4.88
C LEU A 120 2.62 -10.52 -6.12
N ALA A 121 2.05 -11.70 -6.06
CA ALA A 121 1.15 -12.24 -7.06
C ALA A 121 -0.20 -12.62 -6.43
N ILE A 122 -1.25 -12.64 -7.24
CA ILE A 122 -2.56 -13.15 -6.85
C ILE A 122 -3.07 -14.18 -7.87
N ARG A 123 -3.86 -15.14 -7.38
CA ARG A 123 -4.71 -15.99 -8.21
C ARG A 123 -6.15 -15.86 -7.75
N ALA A 124 -7.04 -15.56 -8.67
CA ALA A 124 -8.47 -15.42 -8.44
C ALA A 124 -9.26 -16.44 -9.26
N VAL A 125 -10.28 -17.06 -8.65
CA VAL A 125 -11.19 -17.99 -9.33
C VAL A 125 -12.60 -17.40 -9.33
N GLY A 126 -13.27 -17.52 -10.47
CA GLY A 126 -14.67 -17.08 -10.62
C GLY A 126 -14.85 -15.56 -10.66
N VAL A 127 -13.87 -14.83 -11.20
CA VAL A 127 -13.90 -13.38 -11.45
C VAL A 127 -13.76 -13.08 -12.94
N ASP A 128 -14.28 -11.93 -13.37
CA ASP A 128 -13.99 -11.37 -14.68
C ASP A 128 -12.54 -10.82 -14.70
N PRO A 129 -11.64 -11.35 -15.55
CA PRO A 129 -10.22 -10.95 -15.57
C PRO A 129 -9.97 -9.54 -16.13
N GLY A 130 -10.97 -8.93 -16.79
CA GLY A 130 -10.79 -7.65 -17.48
C GLY A 130 -10.36 -7.80 -18.95
N ASP A 131 -9.89 -6.70 -19.53
CA ASP A 131 -9.47 -6.61 -20.93
C ASP A 131 -7.93 -6.58 -21.04
N PRO A 132 -7.29 -7.67 -21.52
CA PRO A 132 -5.83 -7.69 -21.70
C PRO A 132 -5.35 -6.75 -22.82
N GLU A 133 -6.22 -6.35 -23.75
CA GLU A 133 -5.86 -5.41 -24.83
C GLU A 133 -5.90 -3.94 -24.36
N ASP A 134 -6.62 -3.66 -23.26
CA ASP A 134 -6.67 -2.34 -22.60
C ASP A 134 -6.27 -2.45 -21.11
N PRO A 135 -4.97 -2.56 -20.79
CA PRO A 135 -4.49 -2.77 -19.42
C PRO A 135 -4.80 -1.62 -18.45
N PHE A 136 -5.15 -0.44 -18.98
CA PHE A 136 -5.56 0.72 -18.17
C PHE A 136 -7.07 0.98 -18.28
N GLY A 137 -7.79 0.05 -18.90
CA GLY A 137 -9.22 0.14 -19.18
C GLY A 137 -10.07 0.05 -17.92
N PRO A 138 -11.27 0.65 -17.94
CA PRO A 138 -12.21 0.62 -16.81
C PRO A 138 -12.77 -0.78 -16.54
N ASP A 139 -12.64 -1.70 -17.50
CA ASP A 139 -13.12 -3.07 -17.40
C ASP A 139 -12.21 -3.97 -16.55
N ASN A 140 -10.98 -3.52 -16.26
CA ASN A 140 -10.05 -4.28 -15.43
C ASN A 140 -10.47 -4.29 -13.96
N PRO A 141 -10.25 -5.41 -13.25
CA PRO A 141 -10.55 -5.50 -11.84
C PRO A 141 -9.72 -4.49 -11.05
N GLN A 142 -10.36 -3.93 -10.03
CA GLN A 142 -9.67 -3.14 -9.01
C GLN A 142 -8.98 -4.11 -8.06
N VAL A 143 -7.68 -3.90 -7.84
CA VAL A 143 -6.85 -4.71 -6.95
C VAL A 143 -6.25 -3.79 -5.88
N GLU A 144 -6.33 -4.24 -4.63
CA GLU A 144 -5.62 -3.64 -3.50
C GLU A 144 -4.82 -4.72 -2.78
N LEU A 145 -3.55 -4.43 -2.51
CA LEU A 145 -2.68 -5.24 -1.67
C LEU A 145 -2.07 -4.32 -0.62
N LEU A 146 -2.38 -4.57 0.63
CA LEU A 146 -1.95 -3.75 1.76
C LEU A 146 -1.09 -4.61 2.67
N VAL A 147 0.01 -4.04 3.16
CA VAL A 147 0.91 -4.70 4.11
C VAL A 147 0.90 -3.94 5.41
N PHE A 148 0.69 -4.68 6.50
CA PHE A 148 0.61 -4.15 7.85
C PHE A 148 1.71 -4.71 8.73
N ASP A 149 2.23 -3.88 9.63
CA ASP A 149 3.08 -4.34 10.73
C ASP A 149 2.25 -4.98 11.86
N GLU A 150 2.92 -5.50 12.89
CA GLU A 150 2.26 -6.11 14.06
C GLU A 150 1.35 -5.15 14.82
N ALA A 151 1.59 -3.84 14.73
CA ALA A 151 0.75 -2.81 15.34
C ALA A 151 -0.50 -2.47 14.50
N GLY A 152 -0.63 -3.08 13.30
CA GLY A 152 -1.71 -2.83 12.36
C GLY A 152 -1.54 -1.54 11.56
N VAL A 153 -0.33 -0.99 11.49
CA VAL A 153 -0.01 0.20 10.69
C VAL A 153 0.31 -0.25 9.26
N GLU A 154 -0.28 0.42 8.27
CA GLU A 154 0.03 0.21 6.86
C GLU A 154 1.47 0.66 6.57
N VAL A 155 2.32 -0.28 6.16
CA VAL A 155 3.74 -0.04 5.84
C VAL A 155 4.02 -0.09 4.34
N ALA A 156 3.19 -0.78 3.55
CA ALA A 156 3.30 -0.82 2.09
C ALA A 156 1.92 -1.00 1.44
N ALA A 157 1.78 -0.53 0.20
CA ALA A 157 0.54 -0.68 -0.53
C ALA A 157 0.70 -0.72 -2.06
N TYR A 158 -0.22 -1.43 -2.69
CA TYR A 158 -0.53 -1.37 -4.12
C TYR A 158 -2.04 -1.16 -4.27
N ARG A 159 -2.45 -0.22 -5.11
CA ARG A 159 -3.85 0.09 -5.39
C ARG A 159 -3.99 0.53 -6.84
N ASP A 160 -4.53 -0.33 -7.69
CA ASP A 160 -4.73 0.00 -9.10
C ASP A 160 -5.77 -0.90 -9.77
N ARG A 161 -6.12 -0.59 -11.02
CA ARG A 161 -6.78 -1.51 -11.93
C ARG A 161 -5.71 -2.25 -12.72
N ALA A 162 -5.82 -3.57 -12.77
CA ALA A 162 -4.88 -4.40 -13.53
C ALA A 162 -5.62 -5.58 -14.17
N PRO A 163 -5.40 -5.86 -15.46
CA PRO A 163 -5.94 -7.06 -16.07
C PRO A 163 -5.30 -8.30 -15.43
N LEU A 164 -6.06 -9.38 -15.38
CA LEU A 164 -5.57 -10.69 -14.98
C LEU A 164 -5.38 -11.58 -16.21
N HIS A 165 -4.35 -12.41 -16.18
CA HIS A 165 -4.07 -13.39 -17.22
C HIS A 165 -4.82 -14.69 -16.90
N VAL A 166 -5.57 -15.22 -17.87
CA VAL A 166 -6.35 -16.44 -17.66
C VAL A 166 -5.45 -17.67 -17.79
N GLU A 167 -5.32 -18.40 -16.69
CA GLU A 167 -4.57 -19.65 -16.59
C GLU A 167 -5.51 -20.83 -16.26
N ALA A 168 -5.02 -22.06 -16.42
CA ALA A 168 -5.82 -23.27 -16.18
C ALA A 168 -6.40 -23.37 -14.75
N GLY A 169 -5.79 -22.68 -13.78
CA GLY A 169 -6.20 -22.68 -12.37
C GLY A 169 -6.97 -21.44 -11.91
N GLY A 170 -7.18 -20.44 -12.77
CA GLY A 170 -7.79 -19.16 -12.42
C GLY A 170 -7.17 -17.99 -13.17
N ALA A 171 -7.63 -16.79 -12.87
CA ALA A 171 -7.08 -15.55 -13.39
C ALA A 171 -5.93 -15.07 -12.47
N GLU A 172 -4.77 -14.75 -13.04
CA GLU A 172 -3.53 -14.46 -12.31
C GLU A 172 -3.00 -13.06 -12.59
N GLY A 173 -2.45 -12.42 -11.57
CA GLY A 173 -1.62 -11.23 -11.70
C GLY A 173 -0.30 -11.48 -10.98
N LEU A 174 0.84 -11.30 -11.66
CA LEU A 174 2.14 -11.81 -11.21
C LEU A 174 3.10 -10.74 -10.67
N SER A 175 2.83 -9.45 -10.91
CA SER A 175 3.82 -8.39 -10.66
C SER A 175 3.20 -7.19 -9.95
N TYR A 176 2.58 -7.44 -8.80
CA TYR A 176 2.10 -6.35 -7.97
C TYR A 176 3.23 -5.77 -7.13
N PHE A 177 3.67 -4.59 -7.52
CA PHE A 177 4.70 -3.81 -6.86
C PHE A 177 4.13 -3.07 -5.65
N VAL A 178 4.22 -3.69 -4.48
CA VAL A 178 3.67 -3.16 -3.23
C VAL A 178 4.70 -2.28 -2.57
N VAL A 179 4.59 -0.97 -2.79
CA VAL A 179 5.61 0.03 -2.47
C VAL A 179 5.61 0.35 -0.98
N LEU A 180 6.78 0.32 -0.34
CA LEU A 180 6.93 0.72 1.06
C LEU A 180 6.77 2.23 1.21
N GLY A 181 6.03 2.65 2.24
CA GLY A 181 5.88 4.06 2.62
C GLY A 181 7.00 4.57 3.55
N GLY A 182 7.77 3.67 4.15
CA GLY A 182 8.81 3.94 5.14
C GLY A 182 10.20 3.44 4.75
N ALA A 183 11.11 3.37 5.73
CA ALA A 183 12.46 2.87 5.51
C ALA A 183 12.49 1.33 5.55
N THR A 184 13.30 0.70 4.70
CA THR A 184 13.44 -0.77 4.70
C THR A 184 13.89 -1.32 6.05
N SER A 185 14.72 -0.57 6.77
CA SER A 185 15.19 -0.94 8.11
C SER A 185 14.08 -1.02 9.17
N GLU A 186 12.90 -0.45 8.92
CA GLU A 186 11.76 -0.51 9.83
C GLU A 186 10.98 -1.83 9.71
N VAL A 187 11.12 -2.52 8.57
CA VAL A 187 10.35 -3.75 8.27
C VAL A 187 11.22 -4.95 7.94
N ALA A 188 12.53 -4.79 7.73
CA ALA A 188 13.42 -5.91 7.42
C ALA A 188 13.38 -7.00 8.51
N ASP A 189 13.30 -8.26 8.08
CA ASP A 189 13.20 -9.45 8.95
C ASP A 189 11.98 -9.45 9.90
N ALA A 190 11.03 -8.54 9.72
CA ALA A 190 9.85 -8.41 10.58
C ALA A 190 8.69 -9.28 10.10
N PRO A 191 7.86 -9.82 11.02
CA PRO A 191 6.57 -10.40 10.66
C PRO A 191 5.62 -9.30 10.19
N LEU A 192 4.90 -9.56 9.10
CA LEU A 192 3.94 -8.65 8.48
C LEU A 192 2.67 -9.39 8.09
N ARG A 193 1.55 -8.68 7.96
CA ARG A 193 0.32 -9.21 7.37
C ARG A 193 0.06 -8.57 6.02
N VAL A 194 -0.25 -9.40 5.02
CA VAL A 194 -0.72 -8.96 3.70
C VAL A 194 -2.23 -9.17 3.60
N ASP A 195 -2.97 -8.09 3.34
CA ASP A 195 -4.39 -8.15 3.00
C ASP A 195 -4.55 -7.88 1.49
N ALA A 196 -5.22 -8.79 0.80
CA ALA A 196 -5.61 -8.63 -0.60
C ALA A 196 -7.11 -8.40 -0.72
N TRP A 197 -7.50 -7.45 -1.56
CA TRP A 197 -8.88 -7.25 -2.00
C TRP A 197 -8.92 -7.10 -3.51
N LEU A 198 -9.91 -7.72 -4.12
CA LEU A 198 -10.15 -7.64 -5.55
C LEU A 198 -11.62 -7.41 -5.81
N ARG A 199 -11.94 -6.55 -6.78
CA ARG A 199 -13.29 -6.36 -7.30
C ARG A 199 -13.30 -6.30 -8.81
N ASP A 200 -14.06 -7.19 -9.43
CA ASP A 200 -14.24 -7.17 -10.88
C ASP A 200 -15.35 -6.20 -11.34
N ARG A 201 -15.49 -6.03 -12.65
CA ARG A 201 -16.51 -5.15 -13.25
C ARG A 201 -17.94 -5.62 -13.03
N ALA A 202 -18.16 -6.92 -12.81
CA ALA A 202 -19.45 -7.50 -12.47
C ALA A 202 -19.84 -7.26 -10.99
N GLY A 203 -18.91 -6.73 -10.18
CA GLY A 203 -19.10 -6.46 -8.77
C GLY A 203 -18.83 -7.68 -7.87
N VAL A 204 -18.19 -8.73 -8.38
CA VAL A 204 -17.69 -9.82 -7.55
C VAL A 204 -16.52 -9.28 -6.74
N GLU A 205 -16.58 -9.44 -5.42
CA GLU A 205 -15.52 -9.05 -4.50
C GLU A 205 -14.91 -10.28 -3.84
N LEU A 206 -13.57 -10.33 -3.79
CA LEU A 206 -12.82 -11.38 -3.11
C LEU A 206 -11.79 -10.77 -2.15
N ARG A 207 -11.47 -11.51 -1.10
CA ARG A 207 -10.48 -11.13 -0.09
C ARG A 207 -9.59 -12.30 0.27
N ALA A 208 -8.35 -12.01 0.61
CA ALA A 208 -7.41 -12.96 1.19
C ALA A 208 -6.52 -12.23 2.20
N SER A 209 -6.04 -12.96 3.21
CA SER A 209 -5.09 -12.45 4.19
C SER A 209 -4.01 -13.51 4.40
N LEU A 210 -2.76 -13.10 4.52
CA LEU A 210 -1.64 -14.00 4.78
C LEU A 210 -0.58 -13.29 5.62
N ASP A 211 -0.13 -13.96 6.67
CA ASP A 211 1.04 -13.53 7.43
C ASP A 211 2.32 -13.99 6.71
N ILE A 212 3.31 -13.10 6.65
CA ILE A 212 4.60 -13.29 5.99
C ILE A 212 5.72 -12.79 6.90
N VAL A 213 6.97 -13.08 6.51
CA VAL A 213 8.15 -12.42 7.07
C VAL A 213 8.79 -11.59 5.96
N ALA A 214 9.06 -10.32 6.21
CA ALA A 214 9.84 -9.53 5.26
C ALA A 214 11.27 -10.05 5.17
N GLY A 215 11.81 -10.11 3.96
CA GLY A 215 13.21 -10.43 3.74
C GLY A 215 14.16 -9.38 4.34
N PRO A 216 15.46 -9.68 4.33
CA PRO A 216 16.47 -8.72 4.79
C PRO A 216 16.47 -7.47 3.90
N ALA A 217 16.96 -6.36 4.44
CA ALA A 217 17.16 -5.16 3.65
C ALA A 217 18.16 -5.41 2.49
N PRO A 218 17.86 -4.96 1.26
CA PRO A 218 18.75 -5.10 0.10
C PRO A 218 20.00 -4.21 0.16
#